data_AF-A0A379TBT4-F1
#
_entry.id   AF-A0A379TBT4-F1
#
_cell.length_a   1.000
_cell.length_b   1.000
_cell.length_c   1.000
_cell.angle_alpha   90.00
_cell.angle_beta   90.00
_cell.angle_gamma   90.00
#
_symmetry.space_group_name_H-M   'P 1'
#
loop_
_entity.id
_entity.type
_entity.pdbx_description
1 polymer ?
#
loop_
_entity_poly.entity_id
_entity_poly.type
_entity_poly.pdbx_seq_one_letter_code
_entity_poly.pdbx_strand_id
1 'polypeptide(L)'
;MRSAVLNHILDTLLSLPSLLLAIIVVAFAGPHLSHAMFAVWLALLPRMVRSVYSMVHDELEKEYVIAARLDGATTLNILWFAILPNITAGLVTEITRALSMAILDIAALGFLDLGAQLPSPEWGAMLGDALELIYVAPWTVMLPGAAITLSVLLVNLLGDGIRRAIIAGGGIMPLLDIRNLTIEFKTSEGWVKAVDPRQHDFKRRRNSRPGR
;
A
#
# COMPACT_ATOMS: atom_id res chain seq x y z
N MET A 1 -0.69 27.99 5.17
CA MET A 1 -0.58 28.39 3.74
C MET A 1 0.56 27.66 3.01
N ARG A 2 1.80 27.62 3.51
CA ARG A 2 2.92 26.89 2.84
C ARG A 2 2.68 25.37 2.69
N SER A 3 2.08 24.72 3.69
CA SER A 3 1.71 23.30 3.65
C SER A 3 0.58 23.00 2.66
N ALA A 4 -0.35 23.94 2.46
CA ALA A 4 -1.47 23.77 1.54
C ALA A 4 -1.03 23.79 0.07
N VAL A 5 -0.11 24.69 -0.29
CA VAL A 5 0.45 24.75 -1.65
C VAL A 5 1.28 23.51 -1.96
N LEU A 6 2.10 23.05 -1.00
CA LEU A 6 2.89 21.82 -1.16
C LEU A 6 1.97 20.60 -1.35
N ASN A 7 0.94 20.46 -0.52
CA ASN A 7 -0.02 19.37 -0.65
C ASN A 7 -0.77 19.43 -1.99
N HIS A 8 -1.12 20.61 -2.49
CA HIS A 8 -1.83 20.73 -3.76
C HIS A 8 -0.98 20.40 -4.99
N ILE A 9 0.31 20.77 -4.97
CA ILE A 9 1.27 20.36 -6.00
C ILE A 9 1.47 18.83 -5.97
N LEU A 10 1.62 18.26 -4.76
CA LEU A 10 1.71 16.81 -4.60
C LEU A 10 0.44 16.10 -5.08
N ASP A 11 -0.75 16.62 -4.75
CA ASP A 11 -2.04 16.05 -5.20
C ASP A 11 -2.19 16.11 -6.73
N THR A 12 -1.72 17.19 -7.36
CA THR A 12 -1.73 17.32 -8.83
C THR A 12 -0.76 16.33 -9.49
N LEU A 13 0.45 16.19 -8.95
CA LEU A 13 1.43 15.19 -9.42
C LEU A 13 0.93 13.75 -9.20
N LEU A 14 0.25 13.49 -8.09
CA LEU A 14 -0.35 12.19 -7.79
C LEU A 14 -1.55 11.83 -8.68
N SER A 15 -2.13 12.81 -9.37
CA SER A 15 -3.19 12.55 -10.38
C SER A 15 -2.63 11.93 -11.66
N LEU A 16 -1.33 12.14 -11.93
CA LEU A 16 -0.65 11.54 -13.06
C LEU A 16 -0.19 10.12 -12.71
N PRO A 17 -0.43 9.13 -13.60
CA PRO A 17 0.23 7.82 -13.53
C PRO A 17 1.76 7.96 -13.38
N SER A 18 2.37 7.14 -12.52
CA SER A 18 3.82 7.15 -12.27
C SER A 18 4.64 6.97 -13.55
N LEU A 19 4.17 6.10 -14.44
CA LEU A 19 4.76 5.86 -15.76
C LEU A 19 4.85 7.14 -16.60
N LEU A 20 3.80 7.97 -16.62
CA LEU A 20 3.81 9.22 -17.40
C LEU A 20 4.84 10.21 -16.85
N LEU A 21 4.94 10.33 -15.53
CA LEU A 21 5.96 11.16 -14.90
C LEU A 21 7.37 10.64 -15.24
N ALA A 22 7.57 9.32 -15.18
CA ALA A 22 8.85 8.71 -15.50
C ALA A 22 9.23 8.94 -16.98
N ILE A 23 8.30 8.80 -17.92
CA ILE A 23 8.53 9.09 -19.35
C ILE A 23 8.98 10.54 -19.54
N ILE A 24 8.32 11.51 -18.89
CA ILE A 24 8.69 12.93 -18.97
C ILE A 24 10.13 13.13 -18.50
N VAL A 25 10.49 12.56 -17.35
CA VAL A 25 11.85 12.70 -16.80
C VAL A 25 12.90 12.08 -17.73
N VAL A 26 12.64 10.87 -18.26
CA VAL A 26 13.56 10.21 -19.20
C VAL A 26 13.66 10.96 -20.52
N ALA A 27 12.58 11.55 -21.03
CA ALA A 27 12.61 12.34 -22.26
C ALA A 27 13.59 13.53 -22.18
N PHE A 28 13.80 14.11 -21.00
CA PHE A 28 14.82 15.13 -20.78
C PHE A 28 16.21 14.56 -20.47
N ALA A 29 16.31 13.46 -19.73
CA ALA A 29 17.59 12.85 -19.32
C ALA A 29 18.26 12.01 -20.42
N GLY A 30 17.48 11.52 -21.38
CA GLY A 30 17.90 10.57 -22.41
C GLY A 30 17.73 9.10 -22.00
N PRO A 31 17.58 8.20 -22.98
CA PRO A 31 17.34 6.76 -22.76
C PRO A 31 18.58 6.08 -22.16
N HIS A 32 18.46 5.63 -20.92
CA HIS A 32 19.47 4.83 -20.23
C HIS A 32 18.85 4.14 -19.02
N LEU A 33 19.28 2.92 -18.67
CA LEU A 33 18.70 2.17 -17.56
C LEU A 33 18.76 2.94 -16.23
N SER A 34 19.88 3.60 -15.93
CA SER A 34 20.00 4.39 -14.70
C SER A 34 19.06 5.61 -14.67
N HIS A 35 18.81 6.25 -15.81
CA HIS A 35 17.85 7.35 -15.92
C HIS A 35 16.43 6.86 -15.72
N ALA A 36 16.06 5.72 -16.32
CA ALA A 36 14.78 5.08 -16.11
C ALA A 36 14.56 4.70 -14.64
N MET A 37 15.56 4.08 -13.98
CA MET A 37 15.50 3.74 -12.55
C MET A 37 15.31 4.99 -11.68
N PHE A 38 16.07 6.06 -11.94
CA PHE A 38 15.95 7.30 -11.19
C PHE A 38 14.60 7.99 -11.42
N ALA A 39 14.12 8.02 -12.66
CA ALA A 39 12.84 8.58 -13.03
C ALA A 39 11.67 7.88 -12.33
N VAL A 40 11.67 6.55 -12.34
CA VAL A 40 10.66 5.73 -11.66
C VAL A 40 10.72 5.94 -10.14
N TRP A 41 11.92 5.94 -9.54
CA TRP A 41 12.08 6.24 -8.13
C TRP A 41 11.46 7.61 -7.79
N LEU A 42 11.80 8.65 -8.54
CA LEU A 42 11.30 10.01 -8.34
C LEU A 42 9.79 10.11 -8.54
N ALA A 43 9.22 9.35 -9.48
CA ALA A 43 7.78 9.26 -9.71
C ALA A 43 7.00 8.60 -8.55
N LEU A 44 7.63 7.64 -7.86
CA LEU A 44 6.99 6.91 -6.76
C LEU A 44 7.17 7.61 -5.40
N LEU A 45 8.19 8.48 -5.26
CA LEU A 45 8.48 9.19 -4.01
C LEU A 45 7.27 9.92 -3.39
N PRO A 46 6.47 10.72 -4.13
CA PRO A 46 5.36 11.48 -3.54
C PRO A 46 4.33 10.57 -2.86
N ARG A 47 4.02 9.43 -3.48
CA ARG A 47 3.07 8.44 -2.96
C ARG A 47 3.59 7.81 -1.68
N MET A 48 4.86 7.40 -1.69
CA MET A 48 5.53 6.80 -0.53
C MET A 48 5.54 7.77 0.65
N VAL A 49 5.96 9.02 0.45
CA VAL A 49 6.00 10.05 1.49
C VAL A 49 4.61 10.29 2.08
N ARG A 50 3.56 10.40 1.24
CA ARG A 50 2.19 10.59 1.70
C ARG A 50 1.67 9.40 2.51
N SER A 51 1.94 8.18 2.04
CA SER A 51 1.52 6.95 2.72
C SER A 51 2.15 6.84 4.11
N VAL A 52 3.48 7.03 4.20
CA VAL A 52 4.21 7.01 5.49
C VAL A 52 3.73 8.12 6.41
N TYR A 53 3.51 9.33 5.89
CA TYR A 53 3.00 10.45 6.68
C TYR A 53 1.62 10.13 7.29
N SER A 54 0.71 9.56 6.51
CA SER A 54 -0.62 9.14 7.01
C SER A 54 -0.47 8.11 8.12
N MET A 55 0.31 7.05 7.91
CA MET A 55 0.51 5.99 8.91
C MET A 55 1.09 6.53 10.21
N VAL A 56 2.09 7.42 10.13
CA VAL A 56 2.70 8.05 11.30
C VAL A 56 1.70 8.97 12.00
N HIS A 57 0.92 9.74 11.26
CA HIS A 57 -0.08 10.63 11.83
C HIS A 57 -1.18 9.86 12.57
N ASP A 58 -1.73 8.82 11.93
CA ASP A 58 -2.74 7.95 12.52
C ASP A 58 -2.23 7.26 13.80
N GLU A 59 -0.95 6.88 13.84
CA GLU A 59 -0.33 6.26 15.02
C GLU A 59 -0.14 7.26 16.18
N LEU A 60 0.21 8.50 15.85
CA LEU A 60 0.45 9.58 16.82
C LEU A 60 -0.81 10.00 17.58
N GLU A 61 -1.99 9.81 17.01
CA GLU A 61 -3.28 10.17 17.63
C GLU A 61 -3.76 9.14 18.67
N LYS A 62 -3.07 8.00 18.84
CA LYS A 62 -3.48 6.95 19.77
C LYS A 62 -3.22 7.33 21.23
N GLU A 63 -4.14 6.94 22.12
CA GLU A 63 -4.13 7.30 23.55
C GLU A 63 -2.83 6.93 24.27
N TYR A 64 -2.24 5.77 23.98
CA TYR A 64 -0.98 5.36 24.63
C TYR A 64 0.22 6.23 24.21
N VAL A 65 0.21 6.79 22.99
CA VAL A 65 1.24 7.73 22.54
C VAL A 65 1.06 9.08 23.25
N ILE A 66 -0.19 9.51 23.44
CA ILE A 66 -0.52 10.70 24.21
C ILE A 66 -0.06 10.53 25.66
N ALA A 67 -0.36 9.39 26.28
CA ALA A 67 0.09 9.07 27.64
C ALA A 67 1.63 9.06 27.75
N ALA A 68 2.34 8.38 26.85
CA ALA A 68 3.79 8.35 26.84
C ALA A 68 4.41 9.76 26.70
N ARG A 69 3.76 10.66 25.95
CA ARG A 69 4.17 12.06 25.83
C ARG A 69 3.96 12.83 27.14
N LEU A 70 2.88 12.56 27.87
CA LEU A 70 2.62 13.15 29.20
C LEU A 70 3.63 12.66 30.24
N ASP A 71 4.10 11.43 30.11
CA ASP A 71 5.16 10.84 30.95
C ASP A 71 6.57 11.37 30.60
N GLY A 72 6.69 12.31 29.66
CA GLY A 72 7.95 12.96 29.31
C GLY A 72 8.82 12.20 28.30
N ALA A 73 8.27 11.24 27.56
CA ALA A 73 9.02 10.55 26.51
C ALA A 73 9.47 11.52 25.40
N THR A 74 10.74 11.39 24.98
CA THR A 74 11.29 12.18 23.88
C THR A 74 10.67 11.77 22.55
N THR A 75 10.63 12.70 21.58
CA THR A 75 10.10 12.42 20.23
C THR A 75 10.81 11.24 19.55
N LEU A 76 12.12 11.09 19.75
CA LEU A 76 12.89 9.96 19.20
C LEU A 76 12.48 8.64 19.85
N ASN A 77 12.26 8.61 21.16
CA ASN A 77 11.80 7.40 21.84
C ASN A 77 10.40 7.00 21.36
N ILE A 78 9.49 7.98 21.21
CA ILE A 78 8.15 7.72 20.66
C ILE A 78 8.27 7.17 19.24
N LEU A 79 9.14 7.75 18.39
CA LEU A 79 9.32 7.28 17.02
C LEU A 79 9.81 5.84 16.95
N TRP A 80 10.88 5.49 17.68
CA TRP A 80 11.52 4.18 17.60
C TRP A 80 10.75 3.07 18.33
N PHE A 81 10.11 3.37 19.46
CA PHE A 81 9.47 2.35 20.29
C PHE A 81 7.95 2.32 20.17
N ALA A 82 7.31 3.43 19.80
CA ALA A 82 5.85 3.52 19.72
C ALA A 82 5.30 3.65 18.30
N ILE A 83 6.04 4.24 17.35
CA ILE A 83 5.53 4.45 15.99
C ILE A 83 6.06 3.37 15.04
N LEU A 84 7.37 3.33 14.82
CA LEU A 84 8.01 2.44 13.85
C LEU A 84 7.56 0.97 13.96
N PRO A 85 7.63 0.31 15.14
CA PRO A 85 7.22 -1.09 15.25
C PRO A 85 5.73 -1.29 14.91
N ASN A 86 4.86 -0.34 15.23
CA ASN A 86 3.43 -0.46 14.98
C ASN A 86 3.05 -0.24 13.51
N ILE A 87 3.77 0.64 12.80
CA ILE A 87 3.52 0.88 11.37
C ILE A 87 4.32 -0.06 10.45
N THR A 88 5.22 -0.89 10.98
CA THR A 88 6.14 -1.74 10.17
C THR A 88 5.38 -2.64 9.20
N ALA A 89 4.26 -3.23 9.61
CA ALA A 89 3.42 -4.05 8.72
C ALA A 89 2.83 -3.23 7.55
N GLY A 90 2.43 -1.98 7.82
CA GLY A 90 1.99 -1.04 6.79
C GLY A 90 3.13 -0.66 5.84
N LEU A 91 4.31 -0.35 6.38
CA LEU A 91 5.50 -0.02 5.61
C LEU A 91 5.91 -1.14 4.65
N VAL A 92 5.93 -2.40 5.12
CA VAL A 92 6.23 -3.55 4.25
C VAL A 92 5.24 -3.66 3.11
N THR A 93 3.95 -3.46 3.38
CA THR A 93 2.90 -3.48 2.36
C THR A 93 3.15 -2.40 1.30
N GLU A 94 3.47 -1.19 1.73
CA GLU A 94 3.70 -0.05 0.84
C GLU A 94 4.98 -0.23 0.01
N ILE A 95 6.07 -0.69 0.62
CA ILE A 95 7.33 -0.99 -0.07
C ILE A 95 7.12 -2.06 -1.14
N THR A 96 6.37 -3.12 -0.81
CA THR A 96 6.06 -4.22 -1.74
C THR A 96 5.29 -3.71 -2.96
N ARG A 97 4.26 -2.88 -2.72
CA ARG A 97 3.48 -2.27 -3.80
C ARG A 97 4.35 -1.34 -4.65
N ALA A 98 5.17 -0.49 -4.02
CA ALA A 98 6.09 0.41 -4.71
C ALA A 98 7.09 -0.34 -5.59
N LEU A 99 7.68 -1.43 -5.08
CA LEU A 99 8.60 -2.28 -5.84
C LEU A 99 7.92 -2.93 -7.04
N SER A 100 6.69 -3.40 -6.86
CA SER A 100 5.89 -3.99 -7.95
C SER A 100 5.61 -2.98 -9.06
N MET A 101 5.21 -1.75 -8.70
CA MET A 101 5.01 -0.67 -9.65
C MET A 101 6.32 -0.31 -10.35
N ALA A 102 7.44 -0.26 -9.61
CA ALA A 102 8.73 0.06 -10.20
C ALA A 102 9.19 -0.97 -11.25
N ILE A 103 9.00 -2.27 -10.99
CA ILE A 103 9.33 -3.34 -11.95
C ILE A 103 8.52 -3.14 -13.24
N LEU A 104 7.21 -2.90 -13.12
CA LEU A 104 6.34 -2.70 -14.28
C LEU A 104 6.67 -1.41 -15.03
N ASP A 105 6.93 -0.31 -14.32
CA ASP A 105 7.26 0.98 -14.95
C ASP A 105 8.61 0.93 -15.67
N ILE A 106 9.64 0.28 -15.09
CA ILE A 106 10.95 0.11 -15.73
C ILE A 106 10.82 -0.78 -16.97
N ALA A 107 10.07 -1.89 -16.89
CA ALA A 107 9.84 -2.76 -18.04
C ALA A 107 9.05 -2.04 -19.14
N ALA A 108 8.07 -1.21 -18.78
CA ALA A 108 7.33 -0.40 -19.74
C ALA A 108 8.23 0.64 -20.42
N LEU A 109 9.14 1.28 -19.68
CA LEU A 109 10.12 2.20 -20.27
C LEU A 109 11.10 1.48 -21.19
N GLY A 110 11.59 0.30 -20.81
CA GLY A 110 12.42 -0.56 -21.66
C GLY A 110 11.72 -0.95 -22.95
N PHE A 111 10.45 -1.35 -22.86
CA PHE A 111 9.60 -1.65 -24.02
C PHE A 111 9.42 -0.45 -24.97
N LEU A 112 9.45 0.77 -24.45
CA LEU A 112 9.34 2.01 -25.23
C LEU A 112 10.69 2.54 -25.76
N ASP A 113 11.78 1.76 -25.64
CA ASP A 113 13.15 2.17 -25.97
C ASP A 113 13.65 3.39 -25.15
N LEU A 114 13.03 3.61 -23.98
CA LEU A 114 13.41 4.63 -23.01
C LEU A 114 14.25 4.05 -21.86
N GLY A 115 14.47 2.74 -21.86
CA GLY A 115 15.15 2.00 -20.79
C GLY A 115 16.59 1.64 -21.10
N ALA A 116 16.92 0.37 -20.91
CA ALA A 116 18.26 -0.13 -21.15
C ALA A 116 18.52 -0.30 -22.65
N GLN A 117 19.73 0.04 -23.10
CA GLN A 117 20.12 -0.11 -24.50
C GLN A 117 20.95 -1.39 -24.71
N LEU A 118 20.96 -1.92 -25.94
CA LEU A 118 21.86 -3.01 -26.32
C LEU A 118 23.32 -2.66 -25.93
N PRO A 119 24.12 -3.60 -25.41
CA PRO A 119 23.93 -5.05 -25.30
C PRO A 119 23.35 -5.53 -23.94
N SER A 120 22.77 -4.63 -23.14
CA SER A 120 22.32 -5.00 -21.79
C SER A 120 21.06 -5.88 -21.83
N PRO A 121 21.03 -7.02 -21.10
CA PRO A 121 19.85 -7.89 -21.06
C PRO A 121 18.78 -7.30 -20.14
N GLU A 122 17.76 -6.67 -20.71
CA GLU A 122 16.62 -6.09 -19.99
C GLU A 122 15.31 -6.61 -20.57
N TRP A 123 14.41 -7.12 -19.72
CA TRP A 123 13.22 -7.86 -20.17
C TRP A 123 12.18 -6.99 -20.87
N GLY A 124 12.04 -5.72 -20.50
CA GLY A 124 11.18 -4.75 -21.20
C GLY A 124 11.63 -4.49 -22.63
N ALA A 125 12.91 -4.17 -22.83
CA ALA A 125 13.52 -3.98 -24.14
C ALA A 125 13.41 -5.26 -25.00
N MET A 126 13.70 -6.42 -24.41
CA MET A 126 13.52 -7.72 -25.08
C MET A 126 12.07 -7.96 -25.54
N LEU A 127 11.08 -7.48 -24.76
CA LEU A 127 9.67 -7.58 -25.13
C LEU A 127 9.34 -6.67 -26.32
N GLY A 128 9.94 -5.48 -26.38
CA GLY A 128 9.79 -4.53 -27.49
C GLY A 128 10.35 -5.09 -28.79
N ASP A 129 11.60 -5.56 -28.75
CA ASP A 129 12.28 -6.16 -29.91
C ASP A 129 11.55 -7.41 -30.44
N ALA A 130 10.98 -8.20 -29.54
CA ALA A 130 10.30 -9.45 -29.89
C ALA A 130 8.94 -9.25 -30.59
N LEU A 131 8.35 -8.04 -30.55
CA LEU A 131 7.05 -7.78 -31.18
C LEU A 131 7.06 -8.01 -32.69
N GLU A 132 8.17 -7.73 -33.36
CA GLU A 132 8.28 -7.96 -34.82
C GLU A 132 8.16 -9.44 -35.19
N LEU A 133 8.56 -10.34 -34.28
CA LEU A 133 8.55 -11.78 -34.48
C LEU A 133 7.32 -12.47 -33.87
N ILE A 134 6.35 -11.75 -33.33
CA ILE A 134 5.24 -12.34 -32.55
C ILE A 134 4.43 -13.39 -33.34
N TYR A 135 4.27 -13.20 -34.65
CA TYR A 135 3.55 -14.14 -35.52
C TYR A 135 4.37 -15.37 -35.92
N VAL A 136 5.69 -15.28 -35.85
CA VAL A 136 6.62 -16.35 -36.29
C VAL A 136 7.14 -17.15 -35.10
N ALA A 137 7.45 -16.46 -34.00
CA ALA A 137 8.08 -17.02 -32.82
C ALA A 137 7.46 -16.41 -31.54
N PRO A 138 6.19 -16.69 -31.22
CA PRO A 138 5.48 -16.05 -30.10
C PRO A 138 6.14 -16.24 -28.73
N TRP A 139 6.95 -17.29 -28.56
CA TRP A 139 7.70 -17.53 -27.33
C TRP A 139 8.72 -16.44 -26.99
N THR A 140 9.22 -15.69 -27.98
CA THR A 140 10.19 -14.60 -27.75
C THR A 140 9.57 -13.45 -26.95
N VAL A 141 8.25 -13.23 -27.07
CA VAL A 141 7.49 -12.27 -26.27
C VAL A 141 7.02 -12.89 -24.95
N MET A 142 6.56 -14.15 -24.98
CA MET A 142 5.99 -14.81 -23.81
C MET A 142 7.01 -15.01 -22.68
N LEU A 143 8.27 -15.34 -23.00
CA LEU A 143 9.31 -15.59 -22.00
C LEU A 143 9.64 -14.34 -21.14
N PRO A 144 10.02 -13.17 -21.72
CA PRO A 144 10.25 -11.97 -20.93
C PRO A 144 8.97 -11.48 -20.23
N GLY A 145 7.81 -11.56 -20.87
CA GLY A 145 6.53 -11.21 -20.24
C GLY A 145 6.19 -12.09 -19.02
N ALA A 146 6.44 -13.39 -19.11
CA ALA A 146 6.28 -14.33 -18.00
C ALA A 146 7.29 -14.06 -16.89
N ALA A 147 8.55 -13.73 -17.21
CA ALA A 147 9.58 -13.40 -16.23
C ALA A 147 9.22 -12.16 -15.41
N ILE A 148 8.74 -11.09 -16.06
CA ILE A 148 8.25 -9.88 -15.38
C ILE A 148 7.04 -10.21 -14.49
N THR A 149 6.06 -10.92 -15.04
CA THR A 149 4.84 -11.31 -14.31
C THR A 149 5.17 -12.15 -13.07
N LEU A 150 6.02 -13.15 -13.22
CA LEU A 150 6.45 -14.02 -12.12
C LEU A 150 7.19 -13.20 -11.06
N SER A 151 8.08 -12.29 -11.47
CA SER A 151 8.83 -11.44 -10.54
C SER A 151 7.90 -10.58 -9.69
N VAL A 152 6.91 -9.93 -10.32
CA VAL A 152 5.91 -9.12 -9.61
C VAL A 152 5.09 -10.00 -8.67
N LEU A 153 4.63 -11.18 -9.10
CA LEU A 153 3.89 -12.11 -8.25
C LEU A 153 4.70 -12.54 -7.03
N LEU A 154 5.96 -12.93 -7.23
CA LEU A 154 6.85 -13.36 -6.15
C LEU A 154 7.09 -12.24 -5.13
N VAL A 155 7.33 -11.01 -5.61
CA VAL A 155 7.48 -9.84 -4.74
C VAL A 155 6.21 -9.61 -3.91
N ASN A 156 5.02 -9.64 -4.53
CA ASN A 156 3.76 -9.44 -3.80
C ASN A 156 3.51 -10.54 -2.77
N LEU A 157 3.69 -11.81 -3.15
CA LEU A 157 3.52 -12.94 -2.24
C LEU A 157 4.50 -12.90 -1.07
N LEU A 158 5.75 -12.54 -1.33
CA LEU A 158 6.77 -12.36 -0.30
C LEU A 158 6.40 -11.24 0.66
N GLY A 159 6.01 -10.07 0.14
CA GLY A 159 5.59 -8.93 0.95
C GLY A 159 4.40 -9.25 1.84
N ASP A 160 3.39 -9.95 1.29
CA ASP A 160 2.25 -10.44 2.05
C ASP A 160 2.65 -11.44 3.14
N GLY A 161 3.61 -12.33 2.84
CA GLY A 161 4.19 -13.26 3.81
C GLY A 161 4.88 -12.54 4.96
N ILE A 162 5.75 -11.57 4.67
CA ILE A 162 6.47 -10.77 5.66
C ILE A 162 5.48 -9.97 6.51
N ARG A 163 4.50 -9.31 5.88
CA ARG A 163 3.43 -8.58 6.57
C ARG A 163 2.70 -9.47 7.58
N ARG A 164 2.30 -10.67 7.16
CA ARG A 164 1.64 -11.65 8.05
C ARG A 164 2.55 -12.08 9.19
N ALA A 165 3.83 -12.32 8.94
CA ALA A 165 4.80 -12.70 9.97
C ALA A 165 5.01 -11.59 11.01
N ILE A 166 5.06 -10.32 10.58
CA ILE A 166 5.18 -9.17 11.49
C ILE A 166 3.95 -9.07 12.40
N ILE A 167 2.75 -9.18 11.83
CA ILE A 167 1.51 -9.15 12.59
C ILE A 167 1.43 -10.32 13.58
N ALA A 168 1.87 -11.51 13.17
CA ALA A 168 1.87 -12.70 14.03
C ALA A 168 2.91 -12.63 15.17
N GLY A 169 4.08 -12.03 14.91
CA GLY A 169 5.17 -11.90 15.89
C GLY A 169 4.96 -10.79 16.94
N GLY A 170 4.03 -9.85 16.70
CA GLY A 170 3.80 -8.67 17.54
C GLY A 170 2.91 -8.86 18.78
N GLY A 171 2.18 -9.99 18.90
CA GLY A 171 1.33 -10.26 20.06
C GLY A 171 -0.03 -10.86 19.69
N ILE A 172 -0.33 -12.00 20.34
CA ILE A 172 -1.57 -12.79 20.35
C ILE A 172 -2.50 -12.54 19.17
N MET A 173 -2.30 -13.32 18.10
CA MET A 173 -3.35 -13.56 17.14
C MET A 173 -4.58 -14.05 17.94
N PRO A 174 -5.73 -13.33 17.93
CA PRO A 174 -6.91 -13.87 18.54
C PRO A 174 -7.27 -15.11 17.72
N LEU A 175 -7.02 -16.29 18.29
CA LEU A 175 -7.28 -17.58 17.64
C LEU A 175 -8.78 -17.74 17.31
N LEU A 176 -9.63 -16.89 17.92
CA LEU A 176 -11.06 -16.78 17.71
C LEU A 176 -11.44 -15.30 17.55
N ASP A 177 -11.81 -14.91 16.34
CA ASP A 177 -12.51 -13.67 16.05
C ASP A 177 -14.00 -13.87 16.34
N ILE A 178 -14.40 -13.61 17.59
CA ILE A 178 -15.75 -13.87 18.05
C ILE A 178 -16.64 -12.66 17.71
N ARG A 179 -17.05 -12.54 16.45
CA ARG A 179 -17.92 -11.42 16.00
C ARG A 179 -19.41 -11.64 16.20
N ASN A 180 -19.83 -12.86 16.57
CA ASN A 180 -21.26 -13.20 16.58
C ASN A 180 -21.62 -14.30 17.61
N LEU A 181 -21.16 -14.18 18.85
CA LEU A 181 -21.66 -15.02 19.95
C LEU A 181 -23.14 -14.70 20.19
N THR A 182 -24.04 -15.42 19.53
CA THR A 182 -25.44 -15.48 19.94
C THR A 182 -25.52 -16.49 21.09
N ILE A 183 -25.75 -16.00 22.31
CA ILE A 183 -25.93 -16.87 23.47
C ILE A 183 -27.39 -17.34 23.45
N GLU A 184 -27.62 -18.65 23.31
CA GLU A 184 -28.96 -19.25 23.37
C GLU A 184 -29.13 -20.03 24.68
N PHE A 185 -30.21 -19.78 25.41
CA PHE A 185 -30.56 -20.48 26.64
C PHE A 185 -31.79 -21.38 26.40
N LYS A 186 -31.74 -22.62 26.89
CA LYS A 186 -32.88 -23.54 26.85
C LYS A 186 -33.76 -23.33 28.08
N THR A 187 -35.01 -22.88 27.88
CA THR A 187 -36.04 -22.73 28.92
C THR A 187 -37.05 -23.88 28.83
N SER A 188 -37.95 -23.99 29.80
CA SER A 188 -39.06 -24.95 29.76
C SER A 188 -40.03 -24.72 28.58
N GLU A 189 -39.98 -23.54 27.95
CA GLU A 189 -40.81 -23.16 26.81
C GLU A 189 -40.07 -23.16 25.46
N GLY A 190 -38.75 -23.41 25.44
CA GLY A 190 -37.95 -23.49 24.21
C GLY A 190 -36.60 -22.79 24.28
N TRP A 191 -35.92 -22.68 23.14
CA TRP A 191 -34.64 -21.97 23.03
C TRP A 191 -34.86 -20.45 22.88
N VAL A 192 -34.16 -19.66 23.69
CA VAL A 192 -34.26 -18.18 23.71
C VAL A 192 -32.89 -17.55 23.45
N LYS A 193 -32.82 -16.64 22.46
CA LYS A 193 -31.61 -15.88 22.12
C LYS A 193 -31.42 -14.68 23.05
N ALA A 194 -30.22 -14.50 23.58
CA ALA A 194 -29.83 -13.31 24.33
C ALA A 194 -29.71 -12.11 23.37
N VAL A 195 -30.55 -11.10 23.59
CA VAL A 195 -30.53 -9.84 22.82
C VAL A 195 -29.53 -8.89 23.46
N ASP A 196 -28.63 -8.31 22.66
CA ASP A 196 -27.67 -7.29 23.10
C ASP A 196 -28.41 -6.02 23.57
N PRO A 197 -28.30 -5.62 24.85
CA PRO A 197 -28.99 -4.44 25.37
C PRO A 197 -28.58 -3.13 24.68
N ARG A 198 -27.43 -3.08 23.99
CA ARG A 198 -26.96 -1.86 23.30
C ARG A 198 -27.68 -1.56 21.99
N GLN A 199 -28.32 -2.55 21.36
CA GLN A 199 -29.01 -2.32 20.08
C GLN A 199 -30.40 -1.68 20.24
N HIS A 200 -30.94 -1.61 21.46
CA HIS A 200 -32.32 -1.16 21.69
C HIS A 200 -32.50 0.36 21.88
N ASP A 201 -31.44 1.15 22.09
CA ASP A 201 -31.60 2.55 22.54
C ASP A 201 -31.61 3.62 21.43
N PHE A 202 -31.46 3.27 20.14
CA PHE A 202 -31.37 4.30 19.08
C PHE A 202 -32.71 4.67 18.41
N LYS A 203 -33.82 3.98 18.68
CA LYS A 203 -35.08 4.19 17.91
C LYS A 203 -36.26 4.85 18.65
N ARG A 204 -36.12 5.33 19.90
CA ARG A 204 -37.27 5.89 20.67
C ARG A 204 -37.17 7.36 21.13
N ARG A 205 -36.28 8.19 20.59
CA ARG A 205 -36.21 9.64 20.96
C ARG A 205 -36.38 10.64 19.82
N ARG A 206 -37.23 10.35 18.84
CA ARG A 206 -37.59 11.33 17.79
C ARG A 206 -39.06 11.27 17.37
N ASN A 207 -39.99 11.23 18.32
CA ASN A 207 -41.38 11.64 18.04
C ASN A 207 -42.13 11.94 19.34
N SER A 208 -41.91 13.13 19.90
CA SER A 208 -42.81 13.78 20.87
C SER A 208 -42.39 15.25 20.97
N ARG A 209 -42.87 16.10 20.05
CA ARG A 209 -43.01 17.53 20.34
C ARG A 209 -44.45 17.78 20.79
N PRO A 210 -44.69 18.52 21.89
CA PRO A 210 -46.02 18.88 22.33
C PRO A 210 -46.48 20.15 21.61
N GLY A 211 -47.77 20.25 21.27
CA GLY A 211 -48.30 21.47 20.67
C GLY A 211 -49.76 21.40 20.27
N ARG A 212 -50.61 21.78 21.26
CA ARG A 212 -52.02 22.20 21.17
C ARG A 212 -53.08 21.12 20.95
#